data_AF-A0A2P4XZT3-F1
#
_entry.id   AF-A0A2P4XZT3-F1
#
_cell.length_a   1.000
_cell.length_b   1.000
_cell.length_c   1.000
_cell.angle_alpha   90.00
_cell.angle_beta   90.00
_cell.angle_gamma   90.00
#
_symmetry.space_group_name_H-M   'P 1'
#
loop_
_entity.id
_entity.type
_entity.pdbx_description
1 polymer ?
#
loop_
_entity_poly.entity_id
_entity_poly.type
_entity_poly.pdbx_seq_one_letter_code
_entity_poly.pdbx_strand_id
1 'polypeptide(L)'
;MDPNQLRVVLDEDGHKLVQLPTGGRVAVPYDPLYEAERAAAAAARAIDPPDELRCKYKSTRCMNLRAKKRNGELHNFCQLHRERANQNQRNSEQRKRNHKQGTTPRTRSRRGSQTDNQKDCDPNQHDPDEEKLPVSPGSPHIHIPEPLQATDSHPEPTYDELKETAMLLSFSDRDRE
;
A
#
# COMPACT_ATOMS: atom_id res chain seq x y z
N MET A 1 -47.18 8.43 12.49
CA MET A 1 -46.85 7.34 13.42
C MET A 1 -46.79 6.07 12.59
N ASP A 2 -45.59 5.63 12.23
CA ASP A 2 -45.40 4.47 11.37
C ASP A 2 -45.90 3.20 12.07
N PRO A 3 -46.89 2.47 11.52
CA PRO A 3 -47.50 1.33 12.18
C PRO A 3 -46.56 0.11 12.30
N ASN A 4 -45.34 0.21 11.78
CA ASN A 4 -44.32 -0.84 11.78
C ASN A 4 -43.16 -0.57 12.75
N GLN A 5 -43.29 0.43 13.64
CA GLN A 5 -42.25 0.72 14.62
C GLN A 5 -42.29 -0.31 15.76
N LEU A 6 -41.41 -1.30 15.68
CA LEU A 6 -41.23 -2.33 16.69
C LEU A 6 -40.62 -1.69 17.96
N ARG A 7 -41.39 -1.61 19.05
CA ARG A 7 -40.87 -1.09 20.33
C ARG A 7 -40.08 -2.18 21.04
N VAL A 8 -38.85 -1.83 21.45
CA VAL A 8 -37.94 -2.72 22.19
C VAL A 8 -37.78 -2.17 23.60
N VAL A 9 -38.15 -2.96 24.60
CA VAL A 9 -37.99 -2.66 26.04
C VAL A 9 -37.07 -3.70 26.65
N LEU A 10 -36.27 -3.32 27.65
CA LEU A 10 -35.42 -4.25 28.41
C LEU A 10 -36.15 -4.64 29.69
N ASP A 11 -36.23 -5.94 29.98
CA ASP A 11 -36.74 -6.45 31.26
C ASP A 11 -35.67 -6.38 32.36
N GLU A 12 -36.10 -6.54 33.62
CA GLU A 12 -35.24 -6.61 34.80
C GLU A 12 -34.21 -7.76 34.72
N ASP A 13 -34.55 -8.84 33.99
CA ASP A 13 -33.67 -9.97 33.71
C ASP A 13 -32.73 -9.75 32.50
N GLY A 14 -32.78 -8.57 31.87
CA GLY A 14 -31.92 -8.21 30.73
C GLY A 14 -32.41 -8.70 29.36
N HIS A 15 -33.56 -9.38 29.28
CA HIS A 15 -34.17 -9.79 28.02
C HIS A 15 -34.68 -8.59 27.21
N LYS A 16 -34.54 -8.62 25.88
CA LYS A 16 -35.17 -7.64 25.00
C LYS A 16 -36.61 -8.08 24.70
N LEU A 17 -37.60 -7.37 25.24
CA LEU A 17 -39.00 -7.51 24.85
C LEU A 17 -39.29 -6.74 23.57
N VAL A 18 -39.68 -7.49 22.55
CA VAL A 18 -40.12 -6.96 21.27
C VAL A 18 -41.64 -7.00 21.23
N GLN A 19 -42.29 -5.85 21.13
CA GLN A 19 -43.75 -5.81 20.98
C GLN A 19 -44.14 -5.85 19.50
N LEU A 20 -44.93 -6.84 19.12
CA LEU A 20 -45.45 -7.00 17.78
C LEU A 20 -46.62 -6.03 17.51
N PRO A 21 -46.86 -5.67 16.23
CA PRO A 21 -48.03 -4.88 15.84
C PRO A 21 -49.36 -5.59 16.16
N THR A 22 -49.35 -6.92 16.34
CA THR A 22 -50.49 -7.74 16.78
C THR A 22 -50.73 -7.72 18.29
N GLY A 23 -49.96 -6.92 19.05
CA GLY A 23 -50.14 -6.72 20.49
C GLY A 23 -49.38 -7.70 21.39
N GLY A 24 -48.89 -8.83 20.85
CA GLY A 24 -48.04 -9.78 21.58
C GLY A 24 -46.65 -9.22 21.95
N ARG A 25 -46.04 -9.76 23.01
CA ARG A 25 -44.65 -9.47 23.42
C ARG A 25 -43.82 -10.75 23.33
N VAL A 26 -42.64 -10.66 22.75
CA VAL A 26 -41.69 -11.78 22.66
C VAL A 26 -40.40 -11.38 23.37
N ALA A 27 -39.93 -12.22 24.29
CA ALA A 27 -38.64 -12.07 24.96
C ALA A 27 -37.54 -12.69 24.11
N VAL A 28 -36.57 -11.87 23.72
CA VAL A 28 -35.34 -12.32 23.05
C VAL A 28 -34.24 -12.41 24.09
N PRO A 29 -33.62 -13.59 24.29
CA PRO A 29 -32.46 -13.75 25.14
C PRO A 29 -31.36 -12.77 24.76
N TYR A 30 -30.85 -12.01 25.73
CA TYR A 30 -29.68 -11.17 25.51
C TYR A 30 -28.44 -12.06 25.57
N ASP A 31 -27.78 -12.23 24.42
CA ASP A 31 -26.48 -12.90 24.32
C ASP A 31 -25.37 -11.83 24.22
N PRO A 32 -24.59 -11.60 25.29
CA PRO A 32 -23.49 -10.64 25.30
C PRO A 32 -22.44 -10.93 24.22
N LEU A 33 -22.24 -12.20 23.83
CA LEU A 33 -21.25 -12.58 22.83
C LEU A 33 -21.69 -12.12 21.44
N TYR A 34 -22.99 -12.27 21.12
CA TYR A 34 -23.53 -11.82 19.85
C TYR A 34 -23.44 -10.30 19.67
N GLU A 35 -23.73 -9.53 20.73
CA GLU A 35 -23.58 -8.08 20.67
C GLU A 35 -22.12 -7.65 20.57
N ALA A 36 -21.22 -8.33 21.29
CA ALA A 36 -19.78 -8.09 21.21
C ALA A 36 -19.23 -8.39 19.80
N GLU A 37 -19.64 -9.50 19.18
CA GLU A 37 -19.26 -9.85 17.80
C GLU A 37 -19.78 -8.80 16.80
N ARG A 38 -21.03 -8.37 16.94
CA ARG A 38 -21.62 -7.31 16.12
C ARG A 38 -20.88 -5.97 16.29
N ALA A 39 -20.50 -5.62 17.52
CA ALA A 39 -19.73 -4.41 17.83
C ALA A 39 -18.30 -4.49 17.27
N ALA A 40 -17.65 -5.65 17.40
CA ALA A 40 -16.32 -5.89 16.82
C ALA A 40 -16.35 -5.81 15.28
N ALA A 41 -17.38 -6.38 14.65
CA ALA A 41 -17.58 -6.26 13.20
C ALA A 41 -17.84 -4.81 12.77
N ALA A 42 -18.61 -4.04 13.54
CA ALA A 42 -18.82 -2.61 13.30
C ALA A 42 -17.51 -1.81 13.45
N ALA A 43 -16.71 -2.10 14.47
CA ALA A 43 -15.41 -1.48 14.69
C ALA A 43 -14.42 -1.83 13.56
N ALA A 44 -14.38 -3.08 13.11
CA ALA A 44 -13.56 -3.50 11.97
C ALA A 44 -13.92 -2.72 10.69
N ARG A 45 -15.22 -2.52 10.43
CA ARG A 45 -15.72 -1.71 9.30
C ARG A 45 -15.38 -0.23 9.44
N ALA A 46 -15.22 0.28 10.67
CA ALA A 46 -14.81 1.66 10.92
C ALA A 46 -13.29 1.87 10.75
N ILE A 47 -12.47 0.85 11.03
CA ILE A 47 -11.02 0.87 10.84
C ILE A 47 -10.67 0.79 9.35
N ASP A 48 -11.46 0.03 8.59
CA ASP A 48 -11.30 -0.07 7.14
C ASP A 48 -11.53 1.31 6.48
N PRO A 49 -10.50 1.94 5.88
CA PRO A 49 -10.69 3.21 5.21
C PRO A 49 -11.76 3.07 4.11
N PRO A 50 -12.63 4.08 3.93
CA PRO A 50 -13.62 4.10 2.85
C PRO A 50 -12.98 3.67 1.53
N ASP A 51 -13.70 2.87 0.73
CA ASP A 51 -13.21 2.37 -0.57
C ASP A 51 -12.74 3.52 -1.47
N GLU A 52 -13.36 4.69 -1.31
CA GLU A 52 -12.98 5.95 -1.95
C GLU A 52 -11.54 6.38 -1.66
N LEU A 53 -10.97 6.09 -0.50
CA LEU A 53 -9.60 6.44 -0.12
C LEU A 53 -8.58 5.34 -0.45
N ARG A 54 -9.04 4.18 -0.92
CA ARG A 54 -8.18 3.04 -1.24
C ARG A 54 -7.62 3.11 -2.67
N CYS A 55 -6.43 2.54 -2.82
CA CYS A 55 -5.76 2.39 -4.11
C CYS A 55 -6.56 1.51 -5.09
N LYS A 56 -6.83 2.02 -6.29
CA LYS A 56 -7.62 1.36 -7.35
C LYS A 56 -6.79 0.40 -8.24
N TYR A 57 -5.82 -0.31 -7.69
CA TYR A 57 -4.96 -1.20 -8.49
C TYR A 57 -5.69 -2.50 -8.90
N LYS A 58 -5.52 -2.92 -10.16
CA LYS A 58 -6.41 -3.91 -10.82
C LYS A 58 -6.13 -5.37 -10.46
N SER A 59 -4.91 -5.73 -10.03
CA SER A 59 -4.54 -7.16 -9.90
C SER A 59 -4.77 -7.76 -8.51
N THR A 60 -5.00 -6.95 -7.47
CA THR A 60 -5.34 -7.41 -6.12
C THR A 60 -5.87 -6.22 -5.32
N ARG A 61 -6.92 -6.40 -4.50
CA ARG A 61 -7.49 -5.30 -3.69
C ARG A 61 -6.42 -4.76 -2.75
N CYS A 62 -5.95 -3.53 -3.00
CA CYS A 62 -4.88 -2.93 -2.22
C CYS A 62 -5.46 -2.24 -0.99
N MET A 63 -4.96 -2.57 0.20
CA MET A 63 -5.41 -1.96 1.46
C MET A 63 -4.77 -0.59 1.73
N ASN A 64 -3.79 -0.18 0.92
CA ASN A 64 -3.10 1.09 1.08
C ASN A 64 -3.97 2.27 0.63
N LEU A 65 -3.81 3.39 1.34
CA LEU A 65 -4.44 4.66 1.01
C LEU A 65 -3.85 5.26 -0.27
N ARG A 66 -4.68 6.05 -0.96
CA ARG A 66 -4.25 6.88 -2.08
C ARG A 66 -3.17 7.87 -1.64
N ALA A 67 -2.13 8.01 -2.46
CA ALA A 67 -1.13 9.04 -2.22
C ALA A 67 -1.71 10.43 -2.48
N LYS A 68 -1.29 11.44 -1.73
CA LYS A 68 -1.63 12.84 -1.98
C LYS A 68 -0.63 13.46 -2.95
N LYS A 69 -1.12 14.20 -3.95
CA LYS A 69 -0.31 15.10 -4.79
C LYS A 69 0.07 16.36 -3.98
N ARG A 70 1.05 17.14 -4.46
CA ARG A 70 1.43 18.45 -3.88
C ARG A 70 0.29 19.46 -3.89
N ASN A 71 -0.64 19.34 -4.85
CA ASN A 71 -1.84 20.19 -4.95
C ASN A 71 -2.96 19.78 -3.95
N GLY A 72 -2.76 18.73 -3.15
CA GLY A 72 -3.75 18.22 -2.19
C GLY A 72 -4.73 17.18 -2.76
N GLU A 73 -4.73 16.94 -4.07
CA GLU A 73 -5.60 15.95 -4.72
C GLU A 73 -5.07 14.52 -4.51
N LEU A 74 -5.97 13.54 -4.38
CA LEU A 74 -5.60 12.13 -4.22
C LEU A 74 -5.29 11.47 -5.57
N HIS A 75 -4.14 10.80 -5.67
CA HIS A 75 -3.84 9.91 -6.78
C HIS A 75 -4.80 8.71 -6.83
N ASN A 76 -4.94 8.08 -7.99
CA ASN A 76 -5.71 6.82 -8.09
C ASN A 76 -5.04 5.62 -7.41
N PHE A 77 -3.72 5.70 -7.19
CA PHE A 77 -2.91 4.63 -6.63
C PHE A 77 -2.27 5.05 -5.30
N CYS A 78 -1.89 4.05 -4.49
CA CYS A 78 -1.02 4.26 -3.35
C CYS A 78 0.42 4.57 -3.80
N GLN A 79 1.25 5.02 -2.86
CA GLN A 79 2.66 5.34 -3.12
C GLN A 79 3.43 4.16 -3.75
N LEU A 80 3.29 2.96 -3.17
CA LEU A 80 3.92 1.74 -3.68
C LEU A 80 3.56 1.46 -5.15
N HIS A 81 2.28 1.55 -5.51
CA HIS A 81 1.84 1.29 -6.88
C HIS A 81 2.23 2.41 -7.86
N ARG A 82 2.32 3.65 -7.39
CA ARG A 82 2.85 4.77 -8.18
C ARG A 82 4.31 4.54 -8.54
N GLU A 83 5.12 4.10 -7.57
CA GLU A 83 6.54 3.78 -7.80
C GLU A 83 6.71 2.59 -8.75
N ARG A 84 5.92 1.52 -8.58
CA ARG A 84 5.91 0.39 -9.52
C ARG A 84 5.53 0.80 -10.93
N ALA A 85 4.52 1.67 -11.08
CA ALA A 85 4.13 2.20 -12.39
C ALA A 85 5.28 2.98 -13.04
N ASN A 86 5.97 3.83 -12.29
CA ASN A 86 7.14 4.58 -12.77
C ASN A 86 8.29 3.65 -13.18
N GLN A 87 8.57 2.61 -12.38
CA GLN A 87 9.58 1.61 -12.73
C GLN A 87 9.21 0.86 -14.01
N ASN A 88 7.94 0.48 -14.16
CA ASN A 88 7.46 -0.22 -15.35
C ASN A 88 7.52 0.67 -16.60
N GLN A 89 7.21 1.96 -16.46
CA GLN A 89 7.40 2.96 -17.52
C GLN A 89 8.88 3.04 -17.94
N ARG A 90 9.81 3.20 -16.99
CA ARG A 90 11.26 3.25 -17.26
C ARG A 90 11.76 1.99 -17.96
N ASN A 91 11.34 0.81 -17.50
CA ASN A 91 11.73 -0.46 -18.11
C ASN A 91 11.16 -0.61 -19.53
N SER A 92 9.90 -0.22 -19.75
CA SER A 92 9.30 -0.22 -21.09
C SER A 92 10.04 0.73 -22.04
N GLU A 93 10.40 1.92 -21.59
CA GLU A 93 11.21 2.85 -22.38
C GLU A 93 12.59 2.31 -22.67
N GLN A 94 13.26 1.72 -21.69
CA GLN A 94 14.58 1.11 -21.88
C GLN A 94 14.52 -0.02 -22.91
N ARG A 95 13.52 -0.90 -22.83
CA ARG A 95 13.28 -1.96 -23.84
C ARG A 95 13.04 -1.36 -25.22
N LYS A 96 12.23 -0.31 -25.33
CA LYS A 96 12.00 0.41 -26.60
C LYS A 96 13.29 1.04 -27.15
N ARG A 97 14.13 1.64 -26.30
CA ARG A 97 15.43 2.22 -26.69
C ARG A 97 16.39 1.13 -27.15
N ASN A 98 16.47 0.01 -26.44
CA ASN A 98 17.35 -1.10 -26.80
C ASN A 98 16.90 -1.78 -28.10
N HIS A 99 15.59 -1.93 -28.32
CA HIS A 99 15.05 -2.49 -29.55
C HIS A 99 15.28 -1.56 -30.76
N LYS A 100 15.18 -0.23 -30.57
CA LYS A 100 15.52 0.77 -31.61
C LYS A 100 17.01 0.89 -31.90
N GLN A 101 17.88 0.54 -30.96
CA GLN A 101 19.34 0.55 -31.14
C GLN A 101 19.87 -0.68 -31.90
N GLY A 102 19.08 -1.77 -31.97
CA GLY A 102 19.41 -2.96 -32.77
C GLY A 102 19.12 -2.83 -34.27
N THR A 103 18.36 -1.82 -34.68
CA THR A 103 18.08 -1.52 -36.11
C THR A 103 18.85 -0.26 -36.51
N THR A 104 20.12 -0.46 -36.86
CA THR A 104 21.11 0.40 -37.57
C THR A 104 20.96 1.94 -37.63
N PRO A 105 22.10 2.67 -37.60
CA PRO A 105 22.12 4.13 -37.66
C PRO A 105 21.95 4.63 -39.09
N ARG A 106 21.08 5.61 -39.33
CA ARG A 106 21.37 6.83 -40.12
C ARG A 106 20.10 7.66 -40.34
N THR A 107 20.35 8.97 -40.44
CA THR A 107 19.41 10.05 -40.75
C THR A 107 18.53 10.52 -39.59
N ARG A 108 19.10 11.46 -38.82
CA ARG A 108 18.33 12.61 -38.33
C ARG A 108 17.75 13.35 -39.56
N SER A 109 16.64 12.88 -40.10
CA SER A 109 15.81 13.66 -41.01
C SER A 109 14.63 14.20 -40.24
N ARG A 110 14.61 15.52 -40.05
CA ARG A 110 13.40 16.28 -39.73
C ARG A 110 12.36 16.00 -40.84
N ARG A 111 11.06 15.94 -40.45
CA ARG A 111 9.82 15.89 -41.29
C ARG A 111 9.27 14.46 -41.44
N GLY A 112 8.03 14.09 -41.13
CA GLY A 112 6.81 14.74 -40.65
C GLY A 112 5.71 13.64 -40.54
N SER A 113 4.81 13.73 -39.56
CA SER A 113 3.35 13.94 -39.77
C SER A 113 2.46 12.67 -39.77
N GLN A 114 1.49 12.68 -38.83
CA GLN A 114 0.13 12.06 -38.85
C GLN A 114 0.06 10.53 -38.60
N THR A 115 -0.76 9.96 -37.71
CA THR A 115 -2.21 10.16 -37.48
C THR A 115 -2.68 9.80 -36.04
N ASP A 116 -3.64 10.56 -35.53
CA ASP A 116 -4.91 10.11 -34.92
C ASP A 116 -4.92 9.02 -33.80
N ASN A 117 -4.92 9.46 -32.53
CA ASN A 117 -6.03 9.17 -31.60
C ASN A 117 -5.85 9.97 -30.31
N GLN A 118 -6.56 11.08 -30.25
CA GLN A 118 -6.61 12.01 -29.13
C GLN A 118 -7.55 11.44 -28.06
N LYS A 119 -6.98 10.92 -26.96
CA LYS A 119 -7.66 10.73 -25.66
C LYS A 119 -6.67 11.04 -24.53
N ASP A 120 -6.64 12.33 -24.20
CA ASP A 120 -6.47 12.87 -22.84
C ASP A 120 -5.18 12.50 -22.08
N CYS A 121 -4.06 13.03 -22.56
CA CYS A 121 -2.84 13.17 -21.76
C CYS A 121 -2.95 14.48 -20.97
N ASP A 122 -3.23 14.38 -19.67
CA ASP A 122 -3.18 15.51 -18.73
C ASP A 122 -1.74 16.10 -18.68
N PRO A 123 -1.54 17.40 -18.96
CA PRO A 123 -0.22 17.99 -19.12
C PRO A 123 0.21 18.67 -17.82
N ASN A 124 1.03 17.99 -17.02
CA ASN A 124 1.99 18.69 -16.14
C ASN A 124 3.12 17.75 -15.68
N GLN A 125 4.00 17.42 -16.61
CA GLN A 125 5.36 16.99 -16.29
C GLN A 125 6.32 18.02 -16.89
N HIS A 126 6.69 18.99 -16.05
CA HIS A 126 7.86 19.83 -16.26
C HIS A 126 8.51 19.99 -14.90
N ASP A 127 9.53 19.18 -14.62
CA ASP A 127 10.53 19.45 -13.58
C ASP A 127 11.72 20.06 -14.32
N PRO A 128 11.87 21.41 -14.37
CA PRO A 128 13.13 22.01 -14.75
C PRO A 128 14.05 22.12 -13.51
N ASP A 129 15.29 21.71 -13.77
CA ASP A 129 16.54 22.20 -13.19
C ASP A 129 16.85 22.06 -11.68
N GLU A 130 17.83 21.19 -11.48
CA GLU A 130 18.95 21.26 -10.56
C GLU A 130 19.53 22.69 -10.37
N GLU A 131 19.38 23.31 -9.19
CA GLU A 131 20.31 24.36 -8.71
C GLU A 131 20.43 24.40 -7.16
N LYS A 132 21.54 23.83 -6.67
CA LYS A 132 22.56 24.40 -5.77
C LYS A 132 22.18 25.42 -4.64
N LEU A 133 22.19 24.91 -3.39
CA LEU A 133 22.67 25.50 -2.09
C LEU A 133 21.95 26.79 -1.55
N PRO A 134 22.05 27.18 -0.23
CA PRO A 134 22.94 26.72 0.84
C PRO A 134 22.26 26.34 2.18
N VAL A 135 23.10 25.80 3.05
CA VAL A 135 22.88 25.33 4.42
C VAL A 135 22.74 26.49 5.44
N SER A 136 22.12 26.18 6.59
CA SER A 136 22.37 26.69 7.97
C SER A 136 21.23 27.50 8.63
N PRO A 137 21.14 27.56 9.98
CA PRO A 137 21.03 26.47 10.95
C PRO A 137 19.86 26.70 11.95
N GLY A 138 19.45 25.66 12.69
CA GLY A 138 18.70 25.87 13.94
C GLY A 138 17.66 24.80 14.24
N SER A 139 18.10 23.63 14.70
CA SER A 139 17.23 22.74 15.48
C SER A 139 18.07 22.13 16.61
N PRO A 140 17.58 22.18 17.87
CA PRO A 140 18.38 21.81 19.03
C PRO A 140 18.62 20.30 19.07
N HIS A 141 19.90 19.95 19.21
CA HIS A 141 20.40 18.60 19.30
C HIS A 141 19.95 17.96 20.63
N ILE A 142 19.02 17.01 20.60
CA ILE A 142 18.76 16.12 21.74
C ILE A 142 19.94 15.13 21.78
N HIS A 143 20.79 15.26 22.80
CA HIS A 143 21.91 14.36 23.04
C HIS A 143 21.40 13.03 23.61
N ILE A 144 21.24 12.03 22.75
CA ILE A 144 21.07 10.64 23.17
C ILE A 144 22.47 10.09 23.47
N PRO A 145 22.77 9.58 24.68
CA PRO A 145 24.07 9.00 24.96
C PRO A 145 24.31 7.75 24.09
N GLU A 146 25.54 7.68 23.60
CA GLU A 146 26.13 6.66 22.74
C GLU A 146 25.89 5.24 23.26
N PRO A 147 25.22 4.35 22.50
CA PRO A 147 25.29 2.92 22.78
C PRO A 147 26.68 2.44 22.37
N LEU A 148 27.50 2.20 23.40
CA LEU A 148 28.71 1.38 23.45
C LEU A 148 29.15 0.80 22.10
N GLN A 149 30.29 1.30 21.63
CA GLN A 149 31.07 0.75 20.53
C GLN A 149 31.38 -0.73 20.80
N ALA A 150 30.62 -1.63 20.20
CA ALA A 150 31.05 -3.00 19.99
C ALA A 150 32.03 -2.96 18.81
N THR A 151 33.32 -2.99 19.12
CA THR A 151 34.37 -3.30 18.16
C THR A 151 34.26 -4.78 17.80
N ASP A 152 33.33 -5.12 16.93
CA ASP A 152 33.35 -6.40 16.26
C ASP A 152 33.79 -6.14 14.83
N SER A 153 35.12 -6.10 14.65
CA SER A 153 35.76 -6.18 13.34
C SER A 153 35.57 -7.61 12.80
N HIS A 154 34.33 -7.98 12.51
CA HIS A 154 34.03 -9.19 11.76
C HIS A 154 33.80 -8.76 10.32
N PRO A 155 34.71 -9.08 9.37
CA PRO A 155 34.38 -8.89 7.98
C PRO A 155 33.14 -9.74 7.69
N GLU A 156 32.08 -9.09 7.20
CA GLU A 156 30.94 -9.80 6.63
C GLU A 156 31.49 -10.77 5.57
N PRO A 157 31.21 -12.08 5.67
CA PRO A 157 31.72 -13.04 4.72
C PRO A 157 31.21 -12.66 3.34
N THR A 158 32.12 -12.66 2.36
CA THR A 158 31.74 -12.29 1.00
C THR A 158 30.74 -13.31 0.45
N TYR A 159 29.93 -12.88 -0.53
CA TYR A 159 28.94 -13.75 -1.16
C TYR A 159 29.54 -15.06 -1.71
N ASP A 160 30.79 -15.00 -2.16
CA ASP A 160 31.51 -16.17 -2.67
C ASP A 160 31.89 -17.14 -1.54
N GLU A 161 32.33 -16.67 -0.38
CA GLU A 161 32.59 -17.51 0.81
C GLU A 161 31.31 -18.16 1.33
N LEU A 162 30.21 -17.40 1.37
CA LEU A 162 28.90 -17.92 1.77
C LEU A 162 28.43 -19.04 0.83
N LYS A 163 28.66 -18.88 -0.47
CA LYS A 163 28.32 -19.88 -1.49
C LYS A 163 29.18 -21.14 -1.35
N GLU A 164 30.47 -21.00 -1.08
CA GLU A 164 31.39 -22.13 -0.90
C GLU A 164 31.03 -22.93 0.36
N THR A 165 30.73 -22.24 1.46
CA THR A 165 30.30 -22.85 2.72
C THR A 165 28.99 -23.62 2.55
N ALA A 166 28.03 -23.05 1.82
CA ALA A 166 26.77 -23.71 1.52
C ALA A 166 26.97 -24.98 0.67
N MET A 167 27.87 -24.94 -0.32
CA MET A 167 28.21 -26.12 -1.13
C MET A 167 28.84 -27.23 -0.29
N LEU A 168 29.79 -26.90 0.59
CA LEU A 168 30.45 -27.87 1.47
C LEU A 168 29.47 -28.57 2.42
N LEU A 169 28.54 -27.82 3.01
CA LEU A 169 27.53 -28.37 3.91
C LEU A 169 26.53 -29.29 3.20
N SER A 170 26.28 -29.07 1.90
CA SER A 170 25.40 -29.93 1.11
C SER A 170 26.00 -31.28 0.70
N PHE A 171 27.29 -31.53 0.93
CA PHE A 171 27.93 -32.82 0.62
C PHE A 171 28.14 -33.73 1.84
N SER A 172 27.95 -33.24 3.07
CA SER A 172 28.31 -33.97 4.30
C SER A 172 27.27 -34.98 4.83
N ASP A 173 26.23 -35.31 4.07
CA ASP A 173 25.18 -36.26 4.49
C ASP A 173 25.09 -37.51 3.59
N ARG A 174 26.24 -38.03 3.13
CA ARG A 174 26.29 -39.26 2.33
C ARG A 174 27.13 -40.42 2.88
N ASP A 175 27.72 -40.28 4.06
CA ASP A 175 28.39 -41.40 4.74
C ASP A 175 28.06 -41.38 6.23
N ARG A 176 26.92 -42.00 6.56
CA ARG A 176 26.63 -42.50 7.91
C ARG A 176 25.82 -43.78 7.77
N GLU A 177 26.53 -44.82 7.39
CA GLU A 177 26.13 -46.22 7.46
C GLU A 177 26.27 -46.75 8.90
#